data_AF-A0A3S3VVX9-F1
#
_entry.id   AF-A0A3S3VVX9-F1
#
_cell.length_a   1.000
_cell.length_b   1.000
_cell.length_c   1.000
_cell.angle_alpha   90.00
_cell.angle_beta   90.00
_cell.angle_gamma   90.00
#
_symmetry.space_group_name_H-M   'P 1'
#
loop_
_entity.id
_entity.type
_entity.pdbx_description
1 polymer ?
#
loop_
_entity_poly.entity_id
_entity_poly.type
_entity_poly.pdbx_seq_one_letter_code
_entity_poly.pdbx_strand_id
1 'polypeptide(L)' 'MISAKHEILHCERCQSGFECKANSYTKCQCSTVQLSINEVQYVSELYDGCLCANCLLALQQEYQESL' A
#
# COMPACT_ATOMS: atom_id res chain seq x y z
N MET A 1 22.65 16.95 -14.11
CA MET A 1 23.04 15.61 -13.62
C MET A 1 21.81 14.98 -13.00
N ILE A 2 21.58 13.72 -13.33
CA ILE A 2 20.30 13.02 -13.37
C ILE A 2 19.63 12.91 -11.99
N SER A 3 18.35 13.28 -11.94
CA SER A 3 17.46 13.24 -10.77
C SER A 3 17.48 11.89 -10.07
N ALA A 4 17.36 11.99 -8.74
CA ALA A 4 17.35 10.91 -7.78
C ALA A 4 16.68 9.63 -8.28
N LYS A 5 17.45 8.54 -8.27
CA LYS A 5 16.95 7.17 -8.38
C LYS A 5 16.20 6.83 -7.08
N HIS A 6 15.03 7.43 -6.89
CA HIS A 6 14.03 6.86 -6.03
C HIS A 6 13.34 5.79 -6.88
N GLU A 7 13.47 4.53 -6.49
CA GLU A 7 12.75 3.43 -7.10
C GLU A 7 11.25 3.67 -6.82
N ILE A 8 10.58 4.29 -7.80
CA ILE A 8 9.14 4.51 -7.74
C ILE A 8 8.50 3.15 -8.00
N LEU A 9 7.89 2.58 -6.96
CA LEU A 9 7.08 1.38 -7.10
C LEU A 9 5.65 1.79 -7.46
N HIS A 10 5.01 1.00 -8.31
CA HIS A 10 3.63 1.24 -8.72
C HIS A 10 2.71 0.36 -7.88
N CYS A 11 1.62 0.96 -7.40
CA CYS A 11 0.58 0.21 -6.72
C CYS A 11 -0.06 -0.79 -7.69
N GLU A 12 -0.15 -2.06 -7.34
CA GLU A 12 -0.78 -3.05 -8.22
C GLU A 12 -2.27 -2.76 -8.48
N ARG A 13 -2.93 -2.09 -7.54
CA ARG A 13 -4.36 -1.75 -7.65
C ARG A 13 -4.63 -0.50 -8.49
N CYS A 14 -3.99 0.63 -8.17
CA CYS A 14 -4.28 1.91 -8.84
C CYS A 14 -3.21 2.36 -9.82
N GLN A 15 -2.10 1.61 -9.94
CA GLN A 15 -0.91 1.97 -10.71
C GLN A 15 -0.32 3.35 -10.37
N SER A 16 -0.73 3.92 -9.23
CA SER A 16 -0.18 5.18 -8.76
C SER A 16 1.27 4.96 -8.36
N GLY A 17 2.15 5.81 -8.87
CA GLY A 17 3.56 5.80 -8.53
C GLY A 17 3.74 6.32 -7.12
N PHE A 18 4.24 5.48 -6.22
CA PHE A 18 4.61 5.89 -4.89
C PHE A 18 6.05 5.51 -4.58
N GLU A 19 6.68 6.35 -3.77
CA GLU A 19 8.01 6.08 -3.27
C GLU A 19 7.90 5.00 -2.18
N CYS A 20 7.97 3.74 -2.58
CA CYS A 20 8.05 2.63 -1.64
C CYS A 20 9.50 2.50 -1.19
N LYS A 21 9.79 2.96 0.02
CA LYS A 21 11.07 2.66 0.66
C LYS A 21 10.97 1.27 1.26
N ALA A 22 11.03 0.22 0.45
CA ALA A 22 11.10 -1.17 0.95
C ALA A 22 12.27 -1.35 1.94
N ASN A 23 13.37 -0.61 1.73
CA ASN A 23 14.51 -0.49 2.66
C ASN A 23 14.21 0.26 3.98
N SER A 24 13.07 0.95 4.07
CA SER A 24 12.63 1.68 5.25
C SER A 24 11.11 1.53 5.38
N TYR A 25 10.63 0.29 5.62
CA TYR A 25 9.22 -0.06 5.79
C TYR A 25 8.47 0.92 6.70
N THR A 26 9.10 1.39 7.78
CA THR A 26 8.57 2.39 8.72
C THR A 26 8.29 3.77 8.13
N LYS A 27 8.81 4.06 6.93
CA LYS A 27 8.58 5.30 6.18
C LYS A 27 7.75 5.08 4.90
N CYS A 28 7.27 3.86 4.67
CA CYS A 28 6.37 3.56 3.56
C CYS A 28 5.01 4.21 3.82
N GLN A 29 4.38 4.76 2.78
CA GLN A 29 2.99 5.23 2.85
C GLN A 29 2.03 4.10 3.25
N CYS A 30 2.36 2.85 2.94
CA CYS A 30 1.63 1.69 3.41
C CYS A 30 1.56 1.60 4.95
N SER A 31 2.62 2.01 5.66
CA SER A 31 2.67 2.00 7.12
C SER A 31 1.96 3.18 7.78
N THR A 32 1.49 4.18 7.03
CA THR A 32 0.69 5.29 7.60
C THR A 32 -0.77 4.90 7.80
N VAL A 33 -1.22 3.83 7.16
CA VAL A 33 -2.57 3.29 7.30
C VAL A 33 -2.55 2.24 8.41
N GLN A 34 -3.41 2.40 9.41
CA GLN A 34 -3.60 1.38 10.44
C GLN A 34 -4.68 0.42 9.98
N LEU A 35 -4.25 -0.76 9.54
CA LEU A 35 -5.12 -1.88 9.22
C LEU A 35 -5.07 -2.89 10.36
N SER A 36 -6.22 -3.48 10.69
CA SER A 36 -6.27 -4.62 11.59
C SER A 36 -5.73 -5.87 10.91
N ILE A 37 -5.38 -6.89 11.70
CA ILE A 37 -4.87 -8.18 11.19
C ILE A 37 -5.82 -8.77 10.13
N ASN A 38 -7.14 -8.74 10.37
CA ASN A 38 -8.13 -9.24 9.41
C ASN A 38 -8.08 -8.51 8.06
N GLU A 39 -7.95 -7.18 8.09
CA GLU A 39 -7.91 -6.34 6.89
C GLU A 39 -6.62 -6.57 6.12
N VAL A 40 -5.47 -6.63 6.81
CA VAL A 40 -4.17 -6.93 6.18
C VAL A 40 -4.20 -8.32 5.53
N GLN A 41 -4.82 -9.30 6.20
CA GLN A 41 -4.93 -10.65 5.68
C GLN A 41 -5.81 -10.68 4.43
N TYR A 42 -6.98 -10.04 4.47
CA TYR A 42 -7.86 -9.89 3.31
C TYR A 42 -7.16 -9.22 2.13
N VAL A 43 -6.42 -8.13 2.40
CA VAL A 43 -5.63 -7.43 1.39
C VAL A 43 -4.56 -8.35 0.79
N SER A 44 -3.83 -9.09 1.62
CA SER A 44 -2.76 -10.00 1.18
C SER A 44 -3.29 -11.21 0.40
N GLU A 45 -4.53 -11.62 0.63
CA GLU A 45 -5.19 -12.67 -0.15
C GLU A 45 -5.61 -12.17 -1.55
N LEU A 46 -5.89 -10.88 -1.69
CA LEU A 46 -6.29 -10.25 -2.95
C LEU A 46 -5.11 -9.72 -3.77
N TYR A 47 -4.09 -9.19 -3.10
CA TYR A 47 -2.95 -8.52 -3.70
C TYR A 47 -1.65 -8.96 -3.02
N ASP A 48 -0.70 -9.46 -3.80
CA ASP A 48 0.61 -9.93 -3.30
C ASP A 48 1.68 -8.81 -3.33
N GLY A 49 1.44 -7.74 -4.12
CA GLY A 49 2.36 -6.61 -4.26
C GLY A 49 2.12 -5.44 -3.30
N CYS A 50 2.92 -4.39 -3.49
CA CYS A 50 2.82 -3.20 -2.64
C CYS A 50 1.61 -2.33 -3.03
N LEU A 51 0.79 -2.01 -2.04
CA LEU A 51 -0.36 -1.10 -2.19
C LEU A 51 -0.08 0.26 -1.56
N CYS A 52 -0.60 1.32 -2.18
CA CYS A 52 -0.51 2.66 -1.62
C CYS A 52 -1.54 2.89 -0.50
N ALA A 53 -1.32 3.91 0.33
CA ALA A 53 -2.20 4.25 1.44
C ALA A 53 -3.67 4.42 1.02
N ASN A 54 -3.92 5.04 -0.14
CA ASN A 54 -5.28 5.21 -0.66
C ASN A 54 -5.96 3.88 -0.99
N CYS A 55 -5.24 2.96 -1.62
CA CYS A 55 -5.77 1.64 -1.95
C CYS A 55 -6.05 0.80 -0.70
N LEU A 56 -5.16 0.90 0.29
CA LEU A 56 -5.34 0.25 1.59
C LEU A 56 -6.55 0.82 2.34
N LEU A 57 -6.72 2.15 2.38
CA LEU A 57 -7.88 2.80 2.99
C LEU A 57 -9.19 2.42 2.30
N ALA A 58 -9.20 2.35 0.97
CA ALA A 58 -10.38 1.92 0.22
C ALA A 58 -10.71 0.43 0.50
N LEU A 59 -9.70 -0.46 0.54
CA LEU A 59 -9.92 -1.87 0.91
C LEU A 59 -10.41 -2.03 2.35
N GLN A 60 -9.86 -1.24 3.27
CA GLN A 60 -10.35 -1.16 4.64
C GLN A 60 -11.83 -0.76 4.68
N GLN A 61 -12.21 0.30 3.97
CA GLN A 61 -13.61 0.73 3.90
C GLN A 61 -14.50 -0.35 3.30
N GLU A 62 -14.12 -0.95 2.18
CA GLU A 62 -14.85 -2.05 1.55
C GLU A 62 -15.02 -3.23 2.51
N TYR A 63 -13.98 -3.60 3.25
CA TYR A 63 -14.04 -4.66 4.25
C TYR A 63 -15.00 -4.31 5.40
N GLN A 64 -14.96 -3.06 5.90
CA GLN A 64 -15.86 -2.57 6.95
C GLN A 64 -17.32 -2.48 6.48
N GLU A 65 -17.58 -2.13 5.22
CA GLU A 65 -18.95 -2.09 4.66
C GLU A 65 -19.50 -3.49 4.36
N SER A 66 -18.63 -4.48 4.17
CA SER A 66 -19.01 -5.88 3.93
C SER A 66 -19.29 -6.70 5.19
N LEU A 67 -19.02 -6.13 6.38
CA LEU A 67 -19.30 -6.69 7.71
C LEU A 67 -20.72 -6.36 8.18
#